data_AF-A0A6P0Q5R2-F1
#
_entry.id   AF-A0A6P0Q5R2-F1
#
_cell.length_a   1.000
_cell.length_b   1.000
_cell.length_c   1.000
_cell.angle_alpha   90.00
_cell.angle_beta   90.00
_cell.angle_gamma   90.00
#
_symmetry.space_group_name_H-M   'P 1'
#
loop_
_entity.id
_entity.type
_entity.pdbx_description
1 polymer ?
#
loop_
_entity_poly.entity_id
_entity_poly.type
_entity_poly.pdbx_seq_one_letter_code
_entity_poly.pdbx_strand_id
1 'polypeptide(L)'
;SPQANLPPSIWEVYERMLRIPYYVVFNGNSNILRLFELVRSSYREVILNGDKFWLPEIELGLGLWSGNYQELNRLWLRWYDAAENWIPTPVEKERQLVEKERQRAEREHQRAERLAAQLRAMGVEPED
;
A
#
# COMPACT_ATOMS: atom_id res chain seq x y z
N SER A 1 5.39 42.15 28.02
CA SER A 1 4.17 41.32 27.91
C SER A 1 4.55 39.88 27.67
N PRO A 2 4.16 38.91 28.51
CA PRO A 2 4.61 37.54 28.41
C PRO A 2 3.66 36.77 27.48
N GLN A 3 3.94 36.76 26.19
CA GLN A 3 3.29 35.87 25.21
C GLN A 3 4.30 35.15 24.31
N ALA A 4 5.57 35.08 24.73
CA ALA A 4 6.62 34.42 23.96
C ALA A 4 7.14 33.20 24.73
N ASN A 5 6.62 32.01 24.41
CA ASN A 5 7.27 30.68 24.52
C ASN A 5 6.28 29.51 24.36
N LEU A 6 5.31 29.58 23.43
CA LEU A 6 4.61 28.37 23.01
C LEU A 6 5.45 27.68 21.92
N PRO A 7 5.61 26.34 21.96
CA PRO A 7 6.23 25.63 20.84
C PRO A 7 5.38 25.85 19.58
N PRO A 8 6.01 25.93 18.40
CA PRO A 8 5.29 26.10 17.14
C PRO A 8 4.29 24.96 16.94
N SER A 9 3.15 25.26 16.33
CA SER A 9 2.19 24.24 15.94
C SER A 9 2.78 23.28 14.91
N ILE A 10 2.22 22.07 14.83
CA ILE A 10 2.59 21.10 13.80
C ILE A 10 2.46 21.69 12.39
N TRP A 11 1.43 22.52 12.15
CA TRP A 11 1.24 23.24 10.89
C TRP A 11 2.39 24.21 10.60
N GLU A 12 2.77 25.04 11.58
CA GLU A 12 3.88 26.00 11.43
C GLU A 12 5.22 25.30 11.20
N VAL A 13 5.47 24.19 11.91
CA VAL A 13 6.69 23.39 11.73
C VAL A 13 6.72 22.83 10.30
N TYR A 14 5.67 22.18 9.83
CA TYR A 14 5.66 21.57 8.50
C TYR A 14 5.67 22.60 7.36
N GLU A 15 4.90 23.68 7.48
CA GLU A 15 4.75 24.69 6.43
C GLU A 15 5.97 25.62 6.34
N ARG A 16 6.40 26.17 7.48
CA ARG A 16 7.35 27.29 7.52
C ARG A 16 8.77 26.88 7.81
N MET A 17 8.97 25.87 8.65
CA MET A 17 10.32 25.43 9.07
C MET A 17 10.85 24.31 8.17
N LEU A 18 10.11 23.19 8.08
CA LEU A 18 10.50 22.01 7.29
C LEU A 18 10.13 22.13 5.81
N ARG A 19 9.13 22.95 5.48
CA ARG A 19 8.61 23.16 4.12
C ARG A 19 8.28 21.83 3.42
N ILE A 20 7.55 20.95 4.11
CA ILE A 20 7.17 19.65 3.55
C ILE A 20 6.19 19.89 2.39
N PRO A 21 6.42 19.31 1.19
CA PRO A 21 5.62 19.62 0.01
C PRO A 21 4.13 19.29 0.15
N TYR A 22 3.81 18.22 0.88
CA TYR A 22 2.43 17.76 1.06
C TYR A 22 2.11 17.48 2.52
N TYR A 23 0.89 17.83 2.93
CA TYR A 23 0.32 17.48 4.22
C TYR A 23 -1.03 16.82 4.00
N VAL A 24 -1.20 15.59 4.50
CA VAL A 24 -2.42 14.79 4.28
C VAL A 24 -3.03 14.43 5.61
N VAL A 25 -4.34 14.62 5.73
CA VAL A 25 -5.12 14.25 6.91
C VAL A 25 -6.27 13.35 6.47
N PHE A 26 -6.35 12.16 7.06
CA PHE A 26 -7.46 11.24 6.87
C PHE A 26 -8.13 10.95 8.20
N ASN A 27 -9.44 11.17 8.28
CA ASN A 27 -10.25 10.78 9.42
C ASN A 27 -10.94 9.44 9.13
N GLY A 28 -10.45 8.36 9.76
CA GLY A 28 -10.98 7.01 9.57
C GLY A 28 -12.37 6.74 10.18
N ASN A 29 -12.98 7.72 10.87
CA ASN A 29 -14.34 7.62 11.38
C ASN A 29 -15.34 8.31 10.44
N SER A 30 -15.01 9.51 9.96
CA SER A 30 -15.87 10.27 9.02
C SER A 30 -15.56 10.00 7.55
N ASN A 31 -14.49 9.27 7.27
CA ASN A 31 -13.94 8.99 5.93
C ASN A 31 -13.58 10.26 5.13
N ILE A 32 -13.27 11.36 5.82
CA ILE A 32 -12.86 12.61 5.19
C ILE A 32 -11.35 12.59 4.97
N LEU A 33 -10.94 12.71 3.70
CA LEU A 33 -9.55 12.92 3.28
C LEU A 33 -9.37 14.39 2.88
N ARG A 34 -8.35 15.03 3.45
CA ARG A 34 -7.93 16.38 3.10
C ARG A 34 -6.45 16.36 2.75
N LEU A 35 -6.10 17.01 1.65
CA LEU A 35 -4.73 17.12 1.17
C LEU A 35 -4.38 18.58 1.00
N PHE A 36 -3.17 18.93 1.40
CA PHE A 36 -2.63 20.27 1.26
C PHE A 36 -1.29 20.21 0.57
N GLU A 37 -1.09 21.09 -0.40
CA GLU A 37 0.16 21.25 -1.12
C GLU A 37 0.81 22.59 -0.74
N LEU A 38 2.12 22.58 -0.51
CA LEU A 38 2.88 23.78 -0.18
C LEU A 38 3.11 24.61 -1.44
N VAL A 39 2.20 25.54 -1.72
CA VAL A 39 2.33 26.45 -2.86
C VAL A 39 3.01 27.75 -2.41
N ARG A 40 4.24 27.96 -2.89
CA ARG A 40 5.15 29.06 -2.52
C ARG A 40 5.55 29.03 -1.05
N SER A 41 4.70 29.54 -0.17
CA SER A 41 4.99 29.75 1.25
C SER A 41 3.82 29.40 2.17
N SER A 42 2.76 28.80 1.63
CA SER A 42 1.59 28.41 2.41
C SER A 42 0.95 27.16 1.83
N TYR A 43 0.47 26.29 2.70
CA TYR A 43 -0.36 25.16 2.32
C TYR A 43 -1.68 25.64 1.70
N ARG A 44 -2.03 25.05 0.55
CA ARG A 44 -3.33 25.21 -0.10
C ARG A 44 -4.00 23.86 -0.15
N GLU A 45 -5.28 23.83 0.24
CA GLU A 45 -6.08 22.61 0.14
C GLU A 45 -6.27 22.24 -1.34
N VAL A 46 -5.98 20.99 -1.65
CA VAL A 46 -6.16 20.42 -2.98
C VAL A 46 -7.55 19.82 -3.06
N ILE A 47 -8.29 20.20 -4.10
CA ILE A 47 -9.59 19.60 -4.41
C ILE A 47 -9.32 18.23 -5.04
N LEU A 48 -9.66 17.17 -4.30
CA LEU A 48 -9.49 15.80 -4.76
C LEU A 48 -10.62 15.44 -5.73
N ASN A 49 -10.25 14.96 -6.92
CA ASN A 49 -11.19 14.40 -7.89
C ASN A 49 -11.25 12.88 -7.70
N GLY A 50 -11.91 12.45 -6.62
CA GLY A 50 -12.01 11.05 -6.20
C GLY A 50 -11.09 10.70 -5.03
N ASP A 51 -10.81 9.41 -4.88
CA ASP A 51 -10.21 8.85 -3.66
C ASP A 51 -8.69 8.65 -3.75
N LYS A 52 -8.05 9.15 -4.80
CA LYS A 52 -6.62 8.98 -5.07
C LYS A 52 -5.97 10.32 -5.41
N PHE A 53 -4.71 10.45 -5.03
CA PHE A 53 -3.85 11.58 -5.38
C PHE A 53 -2.43 11.10 -5.67
N TRP A 54 -1.87 11.54 -6.79
CA TRP A 54 -0.50 11.22 -7.19
C TRP A 54 0.49 12.27 -6.68
N LEU A 55 1.57 11.84 -6.03
CA LEU A 55 2.65 12.69 -5.52
C LEU A 55 3.86 12.56 -6.45
N PRO A 56 4.04 13.45 -7.43
CA PRO A 56 5.04 13.29 -8.49
C PRO A 56 6.49 13.26 -7.97
N GLU A 57 6.81 13.98 -6.89
CA GLU A 57 8.17 14.10 -6.35
C GLU A 57 8.73 12.81 -5.76
N ILE A 58 7.83 11.91 -5.35
CA ILE A 58 8.19 10.61 -4.76
C ILE A 58 7.73 9.43 -5.63
N GLU A 59 7.15 9.71 -6.80
CA GLU A 59 6.60 8.70 -7.72
C GLU A 59 5.69 7.68 -7.04
N LEU A 60 4.87 8.16 -6.10
CA LEU A 60 3.91 7.36 -5.36
C LEU A 60 2.57 8.05 -5.31
N GLY A 61 1.52 7.25 -5.26
CA GLY A 61 0.17 7.71 -5.07
C GLY A 61 -0.35 7.37 -3.69
N LEU A 62 -1.24 8.19 -3.17
CA LEU A 62 -1.94 7.97 -1.92
C LEU A 62 -3.44 7.93 -2.18
N GLY A 63 -4.14 6.97 -1.61
CA GLY A 63 -5.58 6.89 -1.80
C GLY A 63 -6.31 6.07 -0.76
N LEU A 64 -7.65 6.10 -0.84
CA LEU A 64 -8.52 5.34 0.03
C LEU A 64 -8.77 3.96 -0.55
N TRP A 65 -8.46 2.96 0.24
CA TRP A 65 -8.68 1.56 -0.06
C TRP A 65 -9.70 0.98 0.92
N SER A 66 -10.74 0.33 0.39
CA SER A 66 -11.73 -0.38 1.19
C SER A 66 -11.30 -1.82 1.42
N GLY A 67 -11.18 -2.22 2.69
CA GLY A 67 -10.93 -3.61 3.03
C GLY A 67 -10.59 -3.84 4.50
N ASN A 68 -10.15 -5.06 4.79
CA ASN A 68 -9.83 -5.49 6.14
C ASN A 68 -8.35 -5.29 6.44
N TYR A 69 -8.05 -4.59 7.53
CA TYR A 69 -6.70 -4.48 8.08
C TYR A 69 -6.79 -4.45 9.61
N GLN A 70 -5.96 -5.25 10.28
CA GLN A 70 -6.02 -5.45 11.74
C GLN A 70 -7.45 -5.75 12.22
N GLU A 71 -8.13 -6.68 11.55
CA GLU A 71 -9.50 -7.13 11.85
C GLU A 71 -10.60 -6.08 11.64
N LEU A 72 -10.25 -4.85 11.25
CA LEU A 72 -11.19 -3.77 11.00
C LEU A 72 -11.46 -3.63 9.49
N ASN A 73 -12.73 -3.75 9.11
CA ASN A 73 -13.19 -3.52 7.74
C ASN A 73 -13.68 -2.08 7.58
N ARG A 74 -12.92 -1.26 6.85
CA ARG A 74 -13.22 0.16 6.61
C ARG A 74 -12.36 0.73 5.47
N LEU A 75 -12.45 2.04 5.25
CA LEU A 75 -11.52 2.78 4.39
C LEU A 75 -10.19 3.02 5.10
N TRP A 76 -9.10 2.76 4.38
CA TRP A 76 -7.73 2.95 4.83
C TRP A 76 -6.97 3.81 3.85
N LEU A 77 -6.09 4.66 4.36
CA LEU A 77 -5.14 5.40 3.54
C LEU A 77 -4.00 4.46 3.14
N ARG A 78 -3.83 4.20 1.83
CA ARG A 78 -2.80 3.31 1.29
C ARG A 78 -1.96 4.00 0.22
N TRP A 79 -0.73 3.55 0.10
CA TRP A 79 0.15 3.88 -1.01
C TRP A 79 -0.13 2.99 -2.22
N TYR A 80 -0.05 3.55 -3.41
CA TYR A 80 -0.11 2.84 -4.68
C TYR A 80 1.04 3.28 -5.60
N ASP A 81 1.43 2.40 -6.52
CA ASP A 81 2.52 2.64 -7.48
C ASP A 81 2.05 3.31 -8.79
N ALA A 82 2.99 3.62 -9.68
CA ALA A 82 2.68 4.25 -10.97
C ALA A 82 1.78 3.41 -11.90
N ALA A 83 1.67 2.10 -11.64
CA ALA A 83 0.78 1.19 -12.35
C ALA A 83 -0.59 1.04 -11.65
N GLU A 84 -0.89 1.92 -10.70
CA GLU A 84 -2.11 1.94 -9.88
C GLU A 84 -2.32 0.73 -8.97
N ASN A 85 -1.27 -0.06 -8.71
CA ASN A 85 -1.35 -1.18 -7.79
C ASN A 85 -1.12 -0.71 -6.36
N TRP A 86 -1.96 -1.17 -5.44
CA TRP A 86 -1.75 -0.96 -4.01
C TRP A 86 -0.45 -1.62 -3.58
N ILE A 87 0.42 -0.86 -2.92
CA ILE A 87 1.67 -1.40 -2.37
C ILE A 87 1.30 -2.34 -1.22
N PRO A 88 1.66 -3.64 -1.31
CA PRO A 88 1.33 -4.61 -0.28
C PRO A 88 2.00 -4.25 1.04
N THR A 89 1.28 -4.46 2.14
CA THR A 89 1.88 -4.52 3.47
C THR A 89 2.85 -5.71 3.55
N PRO A 90 3.81 -5.71 4.50
CA PRO A 90 4.71 -6.84 4.68
C PRO A 90 3.96 -8.18 4.86
N VAL A 91 2.85 -8.16 5.60
CA VAL A 91 2.00 -9.34 5.84
C VAL A 91 1.32 -9.82 4.55
N GLU A 92 0.77 -8.91 3.74
CA GLU A 92 0.19 -9.28 2.44
C GLU A 92 1.26 -9.84 1.49
N LYS A 93 2.46 -9.24 1.47
CA LYS A 93 3.58 -9.71 0.66
C LYS A 93 4.03 -11.11 1.06
N GLU A 94 4.15 -11.38 2.35
CA GLU A 94 4.50 -12.70 2.87
C GLU A 94 3.44 -13.75 2.48
N ARG A 95 2.16 -13.44 2.65
CA ARG A 95 1.06 -14.32 2.22
C ARG A 95 1.11 -14.62 0.73
N GLN A 96 1.40 -13.62 -0.11
CA GLN A 96 1.54 -13.80 -1.56
C GLN A 96 2.72 -14.72 -1.90
N LEU A 97 3.85 -14.62 -1.17
CA LEU A 97 5.00 -15.50 -1.38
C LEU A 97 4.68 -16.94 -1.01
N VAL A 98 4.09 -17.17 0.17
CA VAL A 98 3.71 -18.51 0.64
C VAL A 98 2.70 -19.15 -0.33
N GLU A 99 1.70 -18.41 -0.78
CA GLU A 99 0.71 -18.92 -1.73
C GLU A 99 1.35 -19.24 -3.09
N LYS A 100 2.28 -18.41 -3.57
CA LYS A 100 3.03 -18.67 -4.81
C LYS A 100 3.89 -19.93 -4.72
N GLU A 101 4.57 -20.14 -3.60
CA GLU A 101 5.36 -21.34 -3.35
C GLU A 101 4.49 -22.58 -3.27
N ARG A 102 3.37 -22.51 -2.55
CA ARG A 102 2.38 -23.60 -2.47
C ARG A 102 1.88 -24.00 -3.86
N GLN A 103 1.50 -23.02 -4.68
CA GLN A 103 1.05 -23.29 -6.04
C GLN A 103 2.17 -23.87 -6.93
N ARG A 104 3.43 -23.51 -6.69
CA ARG A 104 4.55 -24.09 -7.42
C ARG A 104 4.76 -25.55 -7.04
N ALA A 105 4.79 -25.86 -5.74
CA ALA A 105 4.91 -27.23 -5.24
C ALA A 105 3.77 -28.11 -5.77
N GLU A 106 2.54 -27.61 -5.76
CA GLU A 106 1.38 -28.33 -6.29
C GLU A 106 1.52 -28.63 -7.80
N ARG A 107 1.97 -27.65 -8.59
CA ARG A 107 2.20 -27.86 -10.03
C ARG A 107 3.32 -28.86 -10.31
N GLU A 108 4.37 -28.86 -9.50
CA GLU A 108 5.48 -29.81 -9.63
C GLU A 108 5.03 -31.23 -9.24
N HIS A 109 4.27 -31.36 -8.15
CA HIS A 109 3.68 -32.64 -7.72
C HIS A 109 2.78 -33.23 -8.81
N GLN A 110 1.85 -32.45 -9.36
CA GLN A 110 0.97 -32.90 -10.44
C GLN A 110 1.72 -33.29 -11.71
N ARG A 111 2.87 -32.68 -12.00
CA ARG A 111 3.71 -33.06 -13.14
C ARG A 111 4.44 -34.37 -12.87
N ALA A 112 4.97 -34.54 -11.67
CA ALA A 112 5.62 -35.78 -11.24
C ALA A 112 4.63 -36.95 -11.29
N GLU A 113 3.42 -36.78 -10.76
CA GLU A 113 2.37 -37.81 -10.83
C GLU A 113 1.99 -38.19 -12.27
N ARG A 114 1.83 -37.19 -13.15
CA ARG A 114 1.54 -37.43 -14.56
C ARG A 114 2.67 -38.19 -15.25
N LEU A 115 3.93 -37.85 -14.98
CA LEU A 115 5.07 -38.53 -15.55
C LEU A 115 5.19 -39.97 -15.01
N ALA A 116 5.03 -40.16 -13.70
CA ALA A 116 5.03 -41.47 -13.08
C ALA A 116 3.90 -42.36 -13.63
N ALA A 117 2.72 -41.80 -13.90
CA ALA A 117 1.63 -42.51 -14.56
C ALA A 117 2.00 -42.92 -16.01
N GLN A 118 2.65 -42.04 -16.77
CA GLN A 118 3.13 -42.34 -18.13
C GLN A 118 4.22 -43.41 -18.13
N LEU A 119 5.18 -43.35 -17.22
CA LEU A 119 6.25 -44.36 -17.07
C LEU A 119 5.67 -45.73 -16.73
N ARG A 120 4.75 -45.79 -15.75
CA ARG A 120 4.02 -47.03 -15.41
C ARG A 120 3.25 -47.59 -16.59
N ALA A 121 2.60 -46.74 -17.40
CA ALA A 121 1.92 -47.16 -18.62
C ALA A 121 2.87 -47.72 -19.69
N MET A 122 4.15 -47.32 -19.67
CA MET A 122 5.21 -47.86 -20.53
C MET A 122 5.92 -49.09 -19.91
N GLY A 123 5.48 -49.57 -18.75
CA GLY A 123 6.07 -50.73 -18.07
C GLY A 123 7.36 -50.43 -17.31
N VAL A 124 7.68 -49.15 -17.07
CA VAL A 124 8.81 -48.73 -16.25
C VAL A 124 8.28 -48.37 -14.86
N GLU A 125 8.78 -49.04 -13.81
CA GLU A 125 8.52 -48.63 -12.43
C GLU A 125 9.38 -47.41 -12.09
N PRO A 126 8.79 -46.25 -11.78
CA PRO A 126 9.53 -45.09 -11.28
C PRO A 126 10.03 -45.38 -9.86
N GLU A 127 11.29 -45.09 -9.55
CA GLU A 127 11.79 -45.11 -8.17
C GLU A 127 11.26 -43.91 -7.37
N ASP A 128 11.01 -44.12 -6.07
CA ASP A 128 10.53 -43.12 -5.10
C ASP A 128 11.55 -42.03 -4.76
#